data_AF-A0A7C3YE24-F1
#
_entry.id   AF-A0A7C3YE24-F1
#
_cell.length_a   1.000
_cell.length_b   1.000
_cell.length_c   1.000
_cell.angle_alpha   90.00
_cell.angle_beta   90.00
_cell.angle_gamma   90.00
#
_symmetry.space_group_name_H-M   'P 1'
#
loop_
_entity.id
_entity.type
_entity.pdbx_description
1 polymer ?
#
loop_
_entity_poly.entity_id
_entity_poly.type
_entity_poly.pdbx_seq_one_letter_code
_entity_poly.pdbx_strand_id
1 'polypeptide(L)'
;MSTRNLDKVFDPKSIAVIGASNKKGSVGYILLRNLIGAEYEGVVFPVNVSAPAVQGIQAYASISQVPRKVDLAIIAVPAKAVPQTVRECGEAGVAGAVIVSSGFREVGPEGRKLEDEVKSIAESYGVRIIGPNCLGFIRP
;
A
#
# COMPACT_ATOMS: atom_id res chain seq x y z
N MET A 1 19.00 -12.03 -4.63
CA MET A 1 17.55 -11.80 -4.39
C MET A 1 16.77 -12.40 -5.55
N SER A 2 15.70 -13.14 -5.29
CA SER A 2 14.83 -13.70 -6.35
C SER A 2 14.06 -12.58 -7.07
N THR A 3 13.80 -12.73 -8.38
CA THR A 3 13.00 -11.81 -9.20
C THR A 3 11.49 -12.04 -9.09
N ARG A 4 11.06 -12.96 -8.23
CA ARG A 4 9.65 -13.31 -8.01
C ARG A 4 8.82 -12.08 -7.62
N ASN A 5 7.64 -11.93 -8.24
CA ASN A 5 6.64 -10.87 -8.03
C ASN A 5 7.06 -9.45 -8.48
N LEU A 6 8.24 -9.23 -9.08
CA LEU A 6 8.62 -7.89 -9.56
C LEU A 6 7.70 -7.41 -10.69
N ASP A 7 7.27 -8.33 -11.55
CA ASP A 7 6.23 -8.11 -12.57
C ASP A 7 4.96 -7.54 -11.94
N LYS A 8 4.47 -8.13 -10.85
CA LYS A 8 3.24 -7.67 -10.16
C LYS A 8 3.40 -6.34 -9.44
N VAL A 9 4.64 -5.94 -9.12
CA VAL A 9 4.92 -4.65 -8.50
C VAL A 9 4.97 -3.54 -9.53
N PHE A 10 5.63 -3.76 -10.68
CA PHE A 10 5.79 -2.74 -11.70
C PHE A 10 4.72 -2.76 -12.78
N ASP A 11 3.99 -3.87 -12.94
CA ASP A 11 2.85 -4.08 -13.85
C ASP A 11 1.62 -4.66 -13.11
N PRO A 12 1.15 -4.03 -12.01
CA PRO A 12 -0.03 -4.52 -11.32
C PRO A 12 -1.26 -4.42 -12.23
N LYS A 13 -2.18 -5.38 -12.12
CA LYS A 13 -3.52 -5.28 -12.72
C LYS A 13 -4.56 -4.77 -11.71
N SER A 14 -4.20 -4.80 -10.44
CA SER A 14 -5.03 -4.41 -9.33
C SER A 14 -4.20 -3.73 -8.24
N ILE A 15 -4.62 -2.54 -7.83
CA ILE A 15 -3.94 -1.73 -6.82
C ILE A 15 -4.89 -1.43 -5.68
N ALA A 16 -4.49 -1.68 -4.44
CA ALA A 16 -5.18 -1.16 -3.26
C ALA A 16 -4.46 0.09 -2.74
N VAL A 17 -5.20 1.17 -2.49
CA VAL A 17 -4.66 2.38 -1.84
C VAL A 17 -5.12 2.39 -0.38
N ILE A 18 -4.25 1.91 0.51
CA ILE A 18 -4.53 1.81 1.95
C ILE A 18 -4.17 3.12 2.65
N GLY A 19 -5.17 3.73 3.29
CA GLY A 19 -5.09 5.12 3.74
C GLY A 19 -5.61 6.11 2.71
N ALA A 20 -6.34 5.64 1.68
CA ALA A 20 -7.10 6.51 0.78
C ALA A 20 -8.04 7.42 1.60
N SER A 21 -8.22 8.67 1.19
CA SER A 21 -8.98 9.65 1.96
C SER A 21 -9.67 10.69 1.08
N ASN A 22 -10.80 11.22 1.55
CA ASN A 22 -11.48 12.37 0.94
C ASN A 22 -10.91 13.72 1.41
N LYS A 23 -9.98 13.71 2.37
CA LYS A 23 -9.30 14.91 2.84
C LYS A 23 -8.33 15.40 1.76
N LYS A 24 -8.72 16.47 1.05
CA LYS A 24 -7.87 17.13 0.06
C LYS A 24 -6.49 17.45 0.66
N GLY A 25 -5.44 17.17 -0.10
CA GLY A 25 -4.05 17.38 0.31
C GLY A 25 -3.44 16.27 1.18
N SER A 26 -4.23 15.29 1.65
CA SER A 26 -3.66 14.09 2.27
C SER A 26 -2.92 13.23 1.24
N VAL A 27 -1.90 12.50 1.69
CA VAL A 27 -1.10 11.64 0.82
C VAL A 27 -1.98 10.60 0.11
N GLY A 28 -2.85 9.91 0.83
CA GLY A 28 -3.78 8.94 0.24
C GLY A 28 -4.79 9.54 -0.74
N TYR A 29 -5.22 10.80 -0.56
CA TYR A 29 -6.03 11.52 -1.55
C TYR A 29 -5.25 11.73 -2.85
N ILE A 30 -4.01 12.20 -2.75
CA ILE A 30 -3.16 12.50 -3.90
C ILE A 30 -2.82 11.23 -4.67
N LEU A 31 -2.44 10.15 -3.96
CA LEU A 31 -2.11 8.86 -4.60
C LEU A 31 -3.27 8.29 -5.40
N LEU A 32 -4.48 8.25 -4.82
CA LEU A 32 -5.65 7.76 -5.53
C LEU A 32 -5.97 8.66 -6.73
N ARG A 33 -5.87 9.98 -6.56
CA ARG A 33 -6.13 10.94 -7.65
C ARG A 33 -5.13 10.80 -8.80
N ASN A 34 -3.86 10.52 -8.49
CA ASN A 34 -2.82 10.32 -9.50
C ASN A 34 -3.10 9.06 -10.33
N LEU A 35 -3.51 7.95 -9.69
CA LEU A 35 -3.87 6.72 -10.41
C LEU A 35 -5.05 6.95 -11.36
N ILE A 36 -6.10 7.63 -10.89
CA ILE A 36 -7.28 7.94 -11.71
C ILE A 36 -6.93 8.91 -12.84
N GLY A 37 -6.19 9.99 -12.52
CA GLY A 37 -5.84 11.04 -13.47
C GLY A 37 -4.80 10.62 -14.52
N ALA A 38 -4.02 9.57 -14.23
CA ALA A 38 -3.10 8.96 -15.18
C ALA A 38 -3.75 7.85 -16.03
N GLU A 39 -5.08 7.73 -15.98
CA GLU A 39 -5.86 6.75 -16.78
C GLU A 39 -5.38 5.31 -16.60
N TYR A 40 -5.00 4.95 -15.37
CA TYR A 40 -4.56 3.59 -15.05
C TYR A 40 -5.64 2.56 -15.44
N GLU A 41 -5.29 1.66 -16.35
CA GLU A 41 -6.22 0.69 -16.95
C GLU A 41 -6.61 -0.46 -16.03
N GLY A 42 -5.86 -0.66 -14.93
CA GLY A 42 -6.14 -1.67 -13.92
C GLY A 42 -7.24 -1.25 -12.94
N VAL A 43 -7.57 -2.15 -12.02
CA VAL A 43 -8.59 -1.89 -11.00
C VAL A 43 -7.96 -1.24 -9.77
N VAL A 44 -8.54 -0.12 -9.31
CA VAL A 44 -8.08 0.57 -8.10
C VAL A 44 -9.10 0.40 -6.97
N PHE A 45 -8.64 -0.06 -5.82
CA PHE A 45 -9.44 -0.27 -4.61
C PHE A 45 -9.00 0.70 -3.50
N PRO A 46 -9.77 1.77 -3.23
CA PRO A 46 -9.56 2.59 -2.06
C PRO A 46 -9.83 1.79 -0.78
N VAL A 47 -8.92 1.84 0.18
CA VAL A 47 -9.12 1.23 1.51
C VAL A 47 -9.11 2.33 2.57
N ASN A 48 -10.24 2.50 3.23
CA ASN A 48 -10.48 3.47 4.30
C ASN A 48 -11.45 2.88 5.33
N VAL A 49 -11.06 2.90 6.60
CA VAL A 49 -11.83 2.28 7.70
C VAL A 49 -13.22 2.91 7.92
N SER A 50 -13.39 4.19 7.60
CA SER A 50 -14.60 4.94 7.96
C SER A 50 -15.43 5.41 6.76
N ALA A 51 -14.80 5.65 5.62
CA ALA A 51 -15.48 6.17 4.44
C ALA A 51 -15.99 5.02 3.56
N PRO A 52 -17.30 4.94 3.25
CA PRO A 52 -17.84 3.93 2.33
C PRO A 52 -17.45 4.21 0.86
N ALA A 53 -17.06 5.44 0.55
CA ALA A 53 -16.53 5.84 -0.75
C ALA A 53 -15.43 6.90 -0.62
N VAL A 54 -14.42 6.82 -1.47
CA VAL A 54 -13.34 7.81 -1.59
C VAL A 54 -13.27 8.30 -3.03
N GLN A 55 -13.39 9.61 -3.23
CA GLN A 55 -13.41 10.26 -4.56
C GLN A 55 -14.46 9.66 -5.50
N GLY A 56 -15.61 9.24 -4.97
CA GLY A 56 -16.70 8.64 -5.73
C GLY A 56 -16.52 7.14 -6.05
N ILE A 57 -15.40 6.54 -5.67
CA ILE A 57 -15.13 5.11 -5.83
C ILE A 57 -15.47 4.39 -4.53
N GLN A 58 -16.12 3.23 -4.62
CA GLN A 58 -16.42 2.38 -3.47
C GLN A 58 -15.13 2.06 -2.70
N ALA A 59 -15.16 2.29 -1.39
CA ALA A 59 -14.04 2.02 -0.51
C ALA A 59 -14.33 0.85 0.42
N TYR A 60 -13.28 0.16 0.83
CA TYR A 60 -13.34 -1.01 1.71
C TYR A 60 -12.71 -0.68 3.06
N ALA A 61 -13.23 -1.25 4.15
CA ALA A 61 -12.71 -0.96 5.48
C ALA A 61 -11.34 -1.61 5.73
N SER A 62 -11.05 -2.70 5.03
CA SER A 62 -9.78 -3.42 5.08
C SER A 62 -9.49 -4.12 3.75
N ILE A 63 -8.24 -4.52 3.54
CA ILE A 63 -7.81 -5.23 2.33
C ILE A 63 -8.49 -6.60 2.18
N SER A 64 -8.86 -7.25 3.29
CA SER A 64 -9.53 -8.55 3.28
C SER A 64 -10.97 -8.50 2.76
N GLN A 65 -11.59 -7.31 2.73
CA GLN A 65 -12.94 -7.11 2.17
C GLN A 65 -12.93 -6.85 0.67
N VAL A 66 -11.76 -6.67 0.05
CA VAL A 66 -11.66 -6.44 -1.38
C VAL A 66 -12.06 -7.74 -2.12
N PRO A 67 -13.03 -7.70 -3.05
CA PRO A 67 -13.62 -8.90 -3.65
C PRO A 67 -12.71 -9.57 -4.69
N ARG A 68 -11.50 -9.05 -4.89
CA ARG A 68 -10.52 -9.55 -5.86
C ARG A 68 -9.15 -9.57 -5.24
N LYS A 69 -8.30 -10.45 -5.76
CA LYS A 69 -6.88 -10.45 -5.44
C LYS A 69 -6.27 -9.11 -5.84
N VAL A 70 -5.45 -8.56 -4.95
CA VAL A 70 -4.71 -7.31 -5.16
C VAL A 70 -3.26 -7.65 -5.48
N ASP A 71 -2.71 -7.07 -6.54
CA ASP A 71 -1.30 -7.29 -6.90
C ASP A 71 -0.38 -6.40 -6.07
N LEU A 72 -0.74 -5.12 -5.95
CA LEU A 72 0.07 -4.09 -5.29
C LEU A 72 -0.75 -3.31 -4.25
N ALA A 73 -0.25 -3.20 -3.02
CA ALA A 73 -0.78 -2.30 -2.02
C ALA A 73 0.06 -1.04 -1.89
N ILE A 74 -0.53 0.14 -2.03
CA ILE A 74 0.11 1.42 -1.71
C ILE A 74 -0.35 1.81 -0.30
N ILE A 75 0.59 1.88 0.64
CA ILE A 75 0.34 2.06 2.06
C ILE A 75 0.71 3.49 2.46
N ALA A 76 -0.29 4.27 2.86
CA ALA A 76 -0.19 5.66 3.31
C ALA A 76 -0.90 5.89 4.66
N VAL A 77 -0.72 4.95 5.59
CA VAL A 77 -1.23 5.03 6.98
C VAL A 77 -0.12 5.43 7.97
N PRO A 78 -0.43 5.87 9.21
CA PRO A 78 0.61 6.18 10.20
C PRO A 78 1.60 5.02 10.40
N ALA A 79 2.89 5.31 10.62
CA ALA A 79 3.97 4.30 10.72
C ALA A 79 3.61 3.11 11.63
N LYS A 80 3.05 3.40 12.81
CA LYS A 80 2.66 2.39 13.81
C LYS A 80 1.63 1.37 13.30
N ALA A 81 0.82 1.73 12.30
CA ALA A 81 -0.18 0.85 11.70
C ALA A 81 0.38 0.03 10.52
N VAL A 82 1.57 0.35 10.03
CA VAL A 82 2.15 -0.30 8.84
C VAL A 82 2.46 -1.79 9.07
N PRO A 83 3.05 -2.25 10.18
CA PRO A 83 3.30 -3.69 10.39
C PRO A 83 2.02 -4.52 10.27
N GLN A 84 0.95 -4.08 10.93
CA GLN A 84 -0.35 -4.74 10.87
C GLN A 84 -0.94 -4.69 9.45
N THR A 85 -0.84 -3.54 8.77
CA THR A 85 -1.31 -3.41 7.39
C THR A 85 -0.56 -4.36 6.43
N VAL A 86 0.75 -4.51 6.60
CA VAL A 86 1.58 -5.43 5.79
C VAL A 86 1.21 -6.88 6.07
N ARG A 87 0.91 -7.23 7.32
CA ARG A 87 0.40 -8.57 7.69
C ARG A 87 -0.92 -8.86 6.97
N GLU A 88 -1.87 -7.94 7.02
CA GLU A 88 -3.16 -8.10 6.34
C GLU A 88 -3.00 -8.21 4.82
N CYS A 89 -2.05 -7.46 4.23
CA CYS A 89 -1.69 -7.61 2.82
C CYS A 89 -1.13 -9.01 2.52
N GLY A 90 -0.25 -9.52 3.39
CA GLY A 90 0.28 -10.88 3.28
C GLY A 90 -0.80 -11.96 3.35
N GLU A 91 -1.72 -11.83 4.30
CA GLU A 91 -2.87 -12.75 4.46
C GLU A 91 -3.84 -12.68 3.27
N ALA A 92 -4.05 -11.50 2.70
CA ALA A 92 -4.83 -11.30 1.48
C ALA A 92 -4.07 -11.76 0.20
N GLY A 93 -2.82 -12.22 0.32
CA GLY A 93 -2.02 -12.72 -0.80
C GLY A 93 -1.53 -11.65 -1.77
N VAL A 94 -1.35 -10.42 -1.29
CA VAL A 94 -0.79 -9.29 -2.04
C VAL A 94 0.65 -9.60 -2.44
N ALA A 95 1.04 -9.28 -3.68
CA ALA A 95 2.37 -9.62 -4.20
C ALA A 95 3.45 -8.62 -3.76
N GLY A 96 3.10 -7.34 -3.63
CA GLY A 96 3.99 -6.32 -3.11
C GLY A 96 3.28 -5.14 -2.47
N ALA A 97 4.05 -4.35 -1.72
CA ALA A 97 3.59 -3.13 -1.09
C ALA A 97 4.58 -1.97 -1.30
N VAL A 98 4.04 -0.80 -1.64
CA VAL A 98 4.76 0.48 -1.64
C VAL A 98 4.40 1.20 -0.34
N ILE A 99 5.36 1.37 0.54
CA ILE A 99 5.16 2.05 1.82
C ILE A 99 5.62 3.49 1.68
N VAL A 100 4.66 4.40 1.60
CA VAL A 100 4.90 5.85 1.45
C VAL A 100 5.17 6.50 2.81
N SER A 101 4.62 5.92 3.87
CA SER A 101 4.73 6.43 5.25
C SER A 101 6.18 6.59 5.71
N SER A 102 6.44 7.70 6.40
CA SER A 102 7.67 7.96 7.15
C SER A 102 7.49 7.59 8.64
N GLY A 103 8.57 7.65 9.42
CA GLY A 103 8.64 7.27 10.83
C GLY A 103 9.39 5.95 11.10
N PHE A 104 10.28 5.53 10.19
CA PHE A 104 11.03 4.27 10.27
C PHE A 104 12.50 4.52 10.66
N ARG A 105 13.46 3.78 10.09
CA ARG A 105 14.87 3.84 10.50
C ARG A 105 15.46 5.26 10.48
N GLU A 106 14.91 6.16 9.68
CA GLU A 106 15.30 7.57 9.60
C GLU A 106 15.03 8.37 10.88
N VAL A 107 14.14 7.92 11.77
CA VAL A 107 13.83 8.61 13.04
C VAL A 107 14.57 8.02 14.25
N GLY A 108 15.41 6.99 14.06
CA GLY A 108 16.26 6.41 15.10
C GLY A 108 15.93 4.96 15.49
N PRO A 109 16.37 4.49 16.67
CA PRO A 109 16.31 3.08 17.06
C PRO A 109 14.91 2.47 17.08
N GLU A 110 13.91 3.19 17.56
CA GLU A 110 12.52 2.71 17.60
C GLU A 110 11.93 2.55 16.19
N GLY A 111 12.21 3.49 15.30
CA GLY A 111 11.79 3.39 13.90
C GLY A 111 12.53 2.27 13.14
N ARG A 112 13.77 1.96 13.51
CA ARG A 112 14.49 0.78 12.99
C ARG A 112 13.81 -0.52 13.39
N LYS A 113 13.40 -0.68 14.66
CA LYS A 113 12.67 -1.87 15.11
C LYS A 113 11.37 -2.07 14.31
N LEU A 114 10.65 -0.98 14.06
CA LEU A 114 9.42 -1.00 13.28
C LEU A 114 9.68 -1.42 11.81
N GLU A 115 10.77 -0.96 11.21
CA GLU A 115 11.16 -1.35 9.85
C GLU A 115 11.58 -2.83 9.77
N ASP A 116 12.33 -3.31 10.78
CA ASP A 116 12.75 -4.70 10.87
C ASP A 116 11.54 -5.64 11.07
N GLU A 117 10.52 -5.21 11.83
CA GLU A 117 9.24 -5.90 11.96
C GLU A 117 8.50 -5.99 10.61
N VAL A 118 8.35 -4.86 9.92
CA VAL A 118 7.74 -4.81 8.57
C VAL A 118 8.45 -5.77 7.61
N LYS A 119 9.78 -5.77 7.62
CA LYS A 119 10.60 -6.64 6.79
C LYS A 119 10.37 -8.12 7.12
N SER A 120 10.37 -8.47 8.40
CA SER A 120 10.13 -9.85 8.85
C SER A 120 8.76 -10.36 8.41
N ILE A 121 7.71 -9.54 8.59
CA ILE A 121 6.36 -9.87 8.14
C ILE A 121 6.35 -10.05 6.62
N ALA A 122 6.86 -9.09 5.86
CA ALA A 122 6.88 -9.17 4.41
C ALA A 122 7.60 -10.43 3.88
N GLU A 123 8.74 -10.81 4.48
CA GLU A 123 9.47 -12.03 4.13
C GLU A 123 8.65 -13.29 4.40
N SER A 124 7.96 -13.37 5.55
CA SER A 124 7.13 -14.54 5.90
C SER A 124 5.97 -14.80 4.94
N TYR A 125 5.37 -13.75 4.37
CA TYR A 125 4.26 -13.88 3.40
C TYR A 125 4.73 -13.77 1.94
N GLY A 126 6.02 -13.50 1.69
CA GLY A 126 6.56 -13.32 0.34
C GLY A 126 6.15 -12.01 -0.35
N VAL A 127 5.79 -10.99 0.44
CA VAL A 127 5.42 -9.65 -0.05
C VAL A 127 6.70 -8.86 -0.36
N ARG A 128 6.78 -8.25 -1.54
CA ARG A 128 7.89 -7.36 -1.90
C ARG A 128 7.64 -5.94 -1.41
N ILE A 129 8.63 -5.31 -0.77
CA ILE A 129 8.49 -3.94 -0.27
C ILE A 129 9.29 -2.96 -1.13
N ILE A 130 8.65 -1.83 -1.48
CA ILE A 130 9.30 -0.60 -1.93
C ILE A 130 9.11 0.46 -0.83
N GLY A 131 10.19 1.14 -0.43
CA GLY A 131 10.21 1.98 0.76
C GLY A 131 10.67 1.21 2.01
N PRO A 132 10.25 1.59 3.24
CA PRO A 132 9.37 2.72 3.58
C PRO A 132 9.93 4.11 3.27
N ASN A 133 9.17 5.16 3.63
CA ASN A 133 9.57 6.55 3.46
C ASN A 133 10.00 6.90 2.02
N CYS A 134 9.10 6.64 1.07
CA CYS A 134 9.33 6.90 -0.35
C CYS A 134 8.16 7.66 -0.97
N LEU A 135 8.35 8.22 -2.18
CA LEU A 135 7.28 8.85 -2.96
C LEU A 135 6.54 7.87 -3.88
N GLY A 136 6.90 6.58 -3.84
CA GLY A 136 6.48 5.58 -4.82
C GLY A 136 7.32 5.64 -6.10
N PHE A 137 6.73 5.19 -7.21
CA PHE A 137 7.35 5.18 -8.53
C PHE A 137 6.31 5.53 -9.60
N ILE A 138 6.80 5.86 -10.79
CA ILE A 138 5.97 6.09 -11.97
C ILE A 138 6.47 5.13 -13.05
N ARG A 139 5.55 4.48 -13.75
CA ARG A 139 5.82 3.70 -14.95
C ARG A 139 5.01 4.31 -16.10
N PRO A 140 5.66 5.02 -17.04
CA PRO A 140 5.02 5.58 -18.23
C PRO A 140 4.50 4.51 -19.18
#